data_AF-A0A960UXK7-F1
#
_entry.id   AF-A0A960UXK7-F1
#
_cell.length_a   1.000
_cell.length_b   1.000
_cell.length_c   1.000
_cell.angle_alpha   90.00
_cell.angle_beta   90.00
_cell.angle_gamma   90.00
#
_symmetry.space_group_name_H-M   'P 1'
#
loop_
_entity.id
_entity.type
_entity.pdbx_description
1 polymer ?
#
loop_
_entity_poly.entity_id
_entity_poly.type
_entity_poly.pdbx_seq_one_letter_code
_entity_poly.pdbx_strand_id
1 'polypeptide(L)'
;SMDRPEPEPFEQVRNRLFLRGNLSQFYRSLESLESARSPGDSAEYGEDTPNVRILFFGDSVIWGDCLTVRLKRKFQERFGDGGRGLLRFIDWAPTRLMDHTNLTRGGFERHKIPFESFDVPPFPHLGFTGFSHRPQNDRATTIQQIGPRTPIYDVRRYQSIQKNNPSLPAIPETGAPAGAKYGTDGESWKRVQLIVRPGESREIKAQLSYRMEDGATGHDAASLRFVDSGCQSISFSIPASRRIDLSFEGRPYIDGLAVETGGGVSFSSIVMRGLHQAWLLGIPEEQFACGYRQYDPDLVIFQFGINESQTMHYAVQGFSPEIYENQLRQLYARIQRAAPRASILILGPWERLLKQNGVYQTYEAHARVREIQKRVANDMGLAYFDGFIFLEGTEGLRRAVRRGLIQGDYTHTSYPGGHYMADALYAKLMEDFQTWKESRR
;
A
#
# COMPACT_ATOMS: atom_id res chain seq x y z
N SER A 1 13.32 -28.02 -7.98
CA SER A 1 13.44 -27.86 -6.53
C SER A 1 13.85 -26.42 -6.25
N MET A 2 12.98 -25.58 -5.70
CA MET A 2 13.41 -24.28 -5.17
C MET A 2 13.66 -24.50 -3.68
N ASP A 3 14.93 -24.53 -3.28
CA ASP A 3 15.32 -24.58 -1.87
C ASP A 3 14.75 -23.33 -1.17
N ARG A 4 13.59 -23.51 -0.54
CA ARG A 4 13.14 -22.58 0.48
C ARG A 4 13.97 -22.90 1.72
N PRO A 5 14.73 -21.95 2.29
CA PRO A 5 15.38 -22.19 3.57
C PRO A 5 14.32 -22.65 4.58
N GLU A 6 14.62 -23.71 5.33
CA GLU A 6 13.74 -24.15 6.41
C GLU A 6 13.57 -22.99 7.42
N PRO A 7 12.36 -22.72 7.92
CA PRO A 7 12.14 -21.64 8.87
C PRO A 7 13.00 -21.84 10.11
N GLU A 8 13.80 -20.82 10.48
CA GLU A 8 14.50 -20.83 11.77
C GLU A 8 13.47 -20.93 12.92
N PRO A 9 13.79 -21.61 14.04
CA PRO A 9 12.90 -21.66 15.20
C PRO A 9 12.55 -20.25 15.67
N PHE A 10 11.26 -19.99 15.92
CA PHE A 10 10.77 -18.66 16.28
C PHE A 10 11.58 -18.03 17.44
N GLU A 11 11.96 -18.82 18.45
CA GLU A 11 12.76 -18.35 19.59
C GLU A 11 14.13 -17.75 19.22
N GLN A 12 14.75 -18.20 18.12
CA GLN A 12 16.05 -17.66 17.66
C GLN A 12 15.92 -16.33 16.92
N VAL A 13 14.74 -16.07 16.35
CA VAL A 13 14.47 -14.92 15.49
C VAL A 13 13.51 -13.91 16.09
N ARG A 14 12.85 -14.25 17.21
CA ARG A 14 11.77 -13.46 17.83
C ARG A 14 12.16 -12.03 18.16
N ASN A 15 13.45 -11.73 18.36
CA ASN A 15 13.93 -10.38 18.70
C ASN A 15 14.70 -9.71 17.56
N ARG A 16 14.63 -10.24 16.33
CA ARG A 16 15.24 -9.58 15.16
C ARG A 16 14.34 -8.43 14.71
N LEU A 17 14.96 -7.29 14.37
CA LEU A 17 14.28 -6.15 13.76
C LEU A 17 13.63 -6.54 12.43
N PHE A 18 14.30 -7.38 11.65
CA PHE A 18 13.82 -7.84 10.35
C PHE A 18 13.97 -9.35 10.25
N LEU A 19 12.84 -10.05 10.22
CA LEU A 19 12.76 -11.46 9.90
C LEU A 19 12.72 -11.59 8.38
N ARG A 20 13.80 -12.13 7.81
CA ARG A 20 13.88 -12.42 6.37
C ARG A 20 12.83 -13.47 6.04
N GLY A 21 11.88 -13.10 5.19
CA GLY A 21 10.90 -14.02 4.61
C GLY A 21 11.24 -14.36 3.16
N ASN A 22 10.34 -15.05 2.46
CA ASN A 22 10.52 -15.36 1.05
C ASN A 22 10.21 -14.15 0.15
N LEU A 23 11.06 -13.11 0.20
CA LEU A 23 10.98 -11.93 -0.68
C LEU A 23 11.66 -12.17 -2.05
N SER A 24 12.14 -13.39 -2.33
CA SER A 24 12.92 -13.69 -3.53
C SER A 24 12.16 -13.41 -4.83
N GLN A 25 10.84 -13.59 -4.87
CA GLN A 25 10.07 -13.26 -6.07
C GLN A 25 10.04 -11.75 -6.31
N PHE A 26 9.74 -10.96 -5.27
CA PHE A 26 9.79 -9.50 -5.36
C PHE A 26 11.20 -9.02 -5.75
N TYR A 27 12.25 -9.63 -5.21
CA TYR A 27 13.63 -9.30 -5.56
C TYR A 27 14.00 -9.64 -7.00
N ARG A 28 13.48 -10.73 -7.58
CA ARG A 28 13.61 -10.99 -9.02
C ARG A 28 12.94 -9.90 -9.85
N SER A 29 11.76 -9.45 -9.44
CA SER A 29 11.07 -8.35 -10.12
C SER A 29 11.90 -7.05 -10.05
N LEU A 30 12.46 -6.70 -8.89
CA LEU A 30 13.36 -5.54 -8.77
C LEU A 30 14.65 -5.68 -9.59
N GLU A 31 15.27 -6.86 -9.60
CA GLU A 31 16.47 -7.13 -10.40
C GLU A 31 16.20 -7.04 -11.91
N SER A 32 15.00 -7.44 -12.37
CA SER A 32 14.60 -7.25 -13.77
C SER A 32 14.49 -5.77 -14.14
N LEU A 33 14.04 -4.90 -13.23
CA LEU A 33 14.04 -3.46 -13.45
C LEU A 33 15.46 -2.89 -13.50
N GLU A 34 16.37 -3.34 -12.62
CA GLU A 34 17.79 -2.95 -12.68
C GLU A 34 18.44 -3.36 -14.00
N SER A 35 18.08 -4.55 -14.53
CA SER A 35 18.63 -5.10 -15.78
C SER A 35 18.04 -4.46 -17.04
N ALA A 36 16.79 -4.01 -16.98
CA ALA A 36 16.11 -3.37 -18.10
C ALA A 36 16.51 -1.89 -18.30
N ARG A 37 17.25 -1.29 -17.36
CA ARG A 37 17.78 0.08 -17.49
C ARG A 37 19.09 0.07 -18.29
N SER A 38 19.14 0.81 -19.40
CA SER A 38 20.39 1.07 -20.13
C SER A 38 21.38 1.88 -19.25
N PRO A 39 22.69 1.57 -19.27
CA PRO A 39 23.68 2.38 -18.55
C PRO A 39 23.75 3.79 -19.18
N GLY A 40 23.23 4.80 -18.48
CA GLY A 40 23.34 6.21 -18.87
C GLY A 40 22.03 6.92 -19.19
N ASP A 41 20.92 6.19 -19.41
CA ASP A 41 19.60 6.79 -19.65
C ASP A 41 18.73 6.71 -18.39
N SER A 42 18.35 7.88 -17.87
CA SER A 42 17.55 8.00 -16.65
C SER A 42 16.05 7.85 -16.88
N ALA A 43 15.56 7.80 -18.13
CA ALA A 43 14.18 8.16 -18.42
C ALA A 43 13.30 7.05 -19.01
N GLU A 44 13.81 6.10 -19.80
CA GLU A 44 12.90 5.25 -20.58
C GLU A 44 13.15 3.74 -20.45
N TYR A 45 12.13 3.07 -19.93
CA TYR A 45 11.93 1.63 -20.06
C TYR A 45 11.30 1.33 -21.43
N GLY A 46 11.71 0.25 -22.08
CA GLY A 46 11.05 -0.22 -23.32
C GLY A 46 9.56 -0.52 -23.07
N GLU A 47 8.74 -0.45 -24.12
CA GLU A 47 7.26 -0.57 -24.04
C GLU A 47 6.77 -1.86 -23.34
N ASP A 48 7.60 -2.91 -23.34
CA ASP A 48 7.30 -4.21 -22.73
C ASP A 48 7.83 -4.39 -21.29
N THR A 49 8.41 -3.35 -20.67
CA THR A 49 8.95 -3.49 -19.31
C THR A 49 7.80 -3.60 -18.29
N PRO A 50 7.73 -4.69 -17.50
CA PRO A 50 6.67 -4.86 -16.53
C PRO A 50 6.79 -3.84 -15.40
N ASN A 51 5.65 -3.36 -14.90
CA ASN A 51 5.62 -2.62 -13.64
C ASN A 51 5.74 -3.59 -12.48
N VAL A 52 6.63 -3.27 -11.54
CA VAL A 52 6.67 -3.93 -10.25
C VAL A 52 5.65 -3.27 -9.34
N ARG A 53 4.62 -4.02 -8.93
CA ARG A 53 3.46 -3.51 -8.19
C ARG A 53 3.59 -3.78 -6.70
N ILE A 54 3.62 -2.71 -5.91
CA ILE A 54 3.57 -2.76 -4.45
C ILE A 54 2.17 -2.35 -3.98
N LEU A 55 1.53 -3.22 -3.21
CA LEU A 55 0.24 -2.98 -2.58
C LEU A 55 0.41 -2.87 -1.06
N PHE A 56 0.29 -1.66 -0.52
CA PHE A 56 0.47 -1.37 0.90
C PHE A 56 -0.89 -1.14 1.58
N PHE A 57 -1.31 -2.09 2.41
CA PHE A 57 -2.43 -1.92 3.33
C PHE A 57 -1.95 -1.40 4.68
N GLY A 58 -2.68 -0.46 5.27
CA GLY A 58 -2.43 -0.06 6.65
C GLY A 58 -3.63 0.59 7.31
N ASP A 59 -3.55 0.78 8.62
CA ASP A 59 -4.60 1.43 9.41
C ASP A 59 -4.41 2.96 9.46
N SER A 60 -4.89 3.63 10.53
CA SER A 60 -4.75 5.09 10.67
C SER A 60 -3.30 5.54 10.77
N VAL A 61 -2.35 4.65 11.01
CA VAL A 61 -0.94 4.95 11.07
C VAL A 61 -0.38 5.51 9.75
N ILE A 62 -0.79 4.98 8.60
CA ILE A 62 -0.31 5.42 7.27
C ILE A 62 -1.21 6.50 6.64
N TRP A 63 -2.16 7.04 7.40
CA TRP A 63 -3.15 7.99 6.89
C TRP A 63 -2.53 9.22 6.21
N GLY A 64 -3.23 9.76 5.23
CA GLY A 64 -2.75 10.92 4.48
C GLY A 64 -1.44 10.65 3.72
N ASP A 65 -1.14 9.39 3.43
CA ASP A 65 0.05 8.96 2.68
C ASP A 65 1.37 9.26 3.41
N CYS A 66 1.33 9.48 4.73
CA CYS A 66 2.43 10.04 5.51
C CYS A 66 3.71 9.17 5.56
N LEU A 67 3.57 7.86 5.41
CA LEU A 67 4.67 6.91 5.30
C LEU A 67 4.82 6.45 3.85
N THR A 68 3.70 6.10 3.22
CA THR A 68 3.66 5.45 1.91
C THR A 68 4.14 6.34 0.77
N VAL A 69 3.95 7.66 0.82
CA VAL A 69 4.47 8.58 -0.21
C VAL A 69 6.00 8.51 -0.27
N ARG A 70 6.65 8.44 0.90
CA ARG A 70 8.10 8.43 1.00
C ARG A 70 8.66 7.09 0.55
N LEU A 71 8.05 5.99 0.97
CA LEU A 71 8.45 4.66 0.54
C LEU A 71 8.30 4.51 -0.98
N LYS A 72 7.17 4.95 -1.54
CA LYS A 72 6.95 5.04 -2.99
C LYS A 72 8.10 5.78 -3.67
N ARG A 73 8.37 7.02 -3.27
CA ARG A 73 9.43 7.85 -3.88
C ARG A 73 10.79 7.17 -3.81
N LYS A 74 11.15 6.52 -2.70
CA LYS A 74 12.42 5.79 -2.57
C LYS A 74 12.55 4.65 -3.58
N PHE A 75 11.50 3.84 -3.74
CA PHE A 75 11.48 2.78 -4.75
C PHE A 75 11.54 3.36 -6.17
N GLN A 76 10.74 4.39 -6.45
CA GLN A 76 10.68 5.00 -7.78
C GLN A 76 11.97 5.74 -8.16
N GLU A 77 12.66 6.37 -7.20
CA GLU A 77 13.98 6.98 -7.41
C GLU A 77 15.00 5.93 -7.86
N ARG A 78 15.01 4.73 -7.24
CA ARG A 78 15.97 3.68 -7.56
C ARG A 78 15.59 2.83 -8.77
N PHE A 79 14.32 2.48 -8.90
CA PHE A 79 13.82 1.50 -9.87
C PHE A 79 12.89 2.12 -10.92
N GLY A 80 12.82 3.44 -11.00
CA GLY A 80 11.96 4.18 -11.94
C GLY A 80 10.51 4.31 -11.48
N ASP A 81 9.86 5.38 -11.92
CA ASP A 81 8.47 5.67 -11.58
C ASP A 81 7.53 4.81 -12.43
N GLY A 82 6.96 3.76 -11.82
CA GLY A 82 5.96 2.87 -12.44
C GLY A 82 4.52 3.41 -12.38
N GLY A 83 4.33 4.61 -11.81
CA GLY A 83 3.04 5.26 -11.62
C GLY A 83 2.44 5.09 -10.22
N ARG A 84 1.21 5.57 -10.06
CA ARG A 84 0.55 5.67 -8.74
C ARG A 84 -0.09 4.36 -8.29
N GLY A 85 -0.30 3.42 -9.20
CA GLY A 85 -1.09 2.21 -8.92
C GLY A 85 -2.55 2.57 -8.66
N LEU A 86 -3.18 1.90 -7.70
CA LEU A 86 -4.59 2.01 -7.38
C LEU A 86 -4.96 3.40 -6.85
N LEU A 87 -6.02 3.97 -7.42
CA LEU A 87 -6.62 5.25 -7.08
C LEU A 87 -7.97 5.07 -6.39
N ARG A 88 -8.44 6.17 -5.79
CA ARG A 88 -9.76 6.29 -5.16
C ARG A 88 -10.62 7.25 -5.95
N PHE A 89 -11.93 7.02 -5.94
CA PHE A 89 -12.87 7.89 -6.65
C PHE A 89 -13.38 8.97 -5.69
N ILE A 90 -13.50 8.62 -4.41
CA ILE A 90 -13.93 9.51 -3.34
C ILE A 90 -12.78 9.65 -2.34
N ASP A 91 -12.23 10.84 -2.29
CA ASP A 91 -11.17 11.21 -1.35
C ASP A 91 -11.75 11.78 -0.04
N TRP A 92 -11.03 11.53 1.04
CA TRP A 92 -11.18 12.20 2.32
C TRP A 92 -9.82 12.23 3.01
N ALA A 93 -9.66 13.00 4.09
CA ALA A 93 -8.34 13.23 4.70
C ALA A 93 -7.53 11.94 4.98
N PRO A 94 -8.11 10.83 5.50
CA PRO A 94 -7.35 9.62 5.77
C PRO A 94 -6.80 8.89 4.54
N THR A 95 -7.52 8.89 3.42
CA THR A 95 -7.13 8.16 2.19
C THR A 95 -6.56 9.09 1.12
N ARG A 96 -6.29 10.35 1.48
CA ARG A 96 -5.69 11.32 0.56
C ARG A 96 -4.34 10.78 0.12
N LEU A 97 -4.14 10.73 -1.20
CA LEU A 97 -2.89 10.33 -1.82
C LEU A 97 -2.07 11.59 -2.14
N MET A 98 -0.80 11.62 -1.72
CA MET A 98 0.14 12.66 -2.16
C MET A 98 0.61 12.39 -3.59
N ASP A 99 1.12 13.46 -4.22
CA ASP A 99 1.55 13.48 -5.64
C ASP A 99 0.42 13.16 -6.62
N HIS A 100 -0.81 13.36 -6.19
CA HIS A 100 -2.01 13.02 -6.94
C HIS A 100 -3.13 14.02 -6.62
N THR A 101 -3.93 14.33 -7.64
CA THR A 101 -5.11 15.17 -7.50
C THR A 101 -6.31 14.42 -8.04
N ASN A 102 -7.21 14.04 -7.13
CA ASN A 102 -8.53 13.55 -7.49
C ASN A 102 -9.49 14.76 -7.64
N LEU A 103 -10.01 14.96 -8.85
CA LEU A 103 -10.93 16.04 -9.20
C LEU A 103 -12.39 15.57 -9.30
N THR A 104 -12.66 14.31 -8.95
CA THR A 104 -14.00 13.72 -8.97
C THR A 104 -14.95 14.47 -8.04
N ARG A 105 -16.08 14.96 -8.56
CA ARG A 105 -17.09 15.72 -7.81
C ARG A 105 -18.37 14.90 -7.62
N GLY A 106 -18.30 13.84 -6.80
CA GLY A 106 -19.44 12.99 -6.49
C GLY A 106 -19.82 12.01 -7.62
N GLY A 107 -21.07 11.54 -7.63
CA GLY A 107 -21.58 10.60 -8.64
C GLY A 107 -21.27 9.13 -8.35
N PHE A 108 -20.60 8.83 -7.24
CA PHE A 108 -20.28 7.46 -6.84
C PHE A 108 -20.72 7.17 -5.40
N GLU A 109 -21.25 5.99 -5.20
CA GLU A 109 -21.38 5.33 -3.91
C GLU A 109 -20.03 4.69 -3.56
N ARG A 110 -19.68 4.70 -2.27
CA ARG A 110 -18.48 4.03 -1.76
C ARG A 110 -18.89 2.92 -0.81
N HIS A 111 -18.60 1.70 -1.19
CA HIS A 111 -18.66 0.55 -0.31
C HIS A 111 -17.31 0.38 0.38
N LYS A 112 -17.33 0.13 1.69
CA LYS A 112 -16.16 -0.15 2.52
C LYS A 112 -16.54 -1.11 3.63
N ILE A 113 -15.55 -1.76 4.22
CA ILE A 113 -15.75 -2.51 5.47
C ILE A 113 -16.29 -1.56 6.56
N PRO A 114 -17.39 -1.91 7.27
CA PRO A 114 -17.92 -1.12 8.37
C PRO A 114 -16.94 -1.05 9.56
N PHE A 115 -16.89 0.09 10.26
CA PHE A 115 -15.94 0.35 11.36
C PHE A 115 -16.13 -0.55 12.60
N GLU A 116 -17.26 -1.24 12.70
CA GLU A 116 -17.64 -2.05 13.87
C GLU A 116 -17.92 -3.50 13.48
N SER A 117 -17.37 -3.96 12.36
CA SER A 117 -17.65 -5.30 11.83
C SER A 117 -16.78 -6.37 12.46
N PHE A 118 -16.93 -6.56 13.77
CA PHE A 118 -16.16 -7.54 14.55
C PHE A 118 -16.54 -9.00 14.21
N ASP A 119 -17.79 -9.26 13.82
CA ASP A 119 -18.26 -10.58 13.39
C ASP A 119 -17.83 -10.98 11.96
N VAL A 120 -17.14 -10.07 11.24
CA VAL A 120 -16.64 -10.26 9.86
C VAL A 120 -17.60 -11.05 8.94
N PRO A 121 -18.85 -10.59 8.75
CA PRO A 121 -19.79 -11.26 7.85
C PRO A 121 -19.36 -11.11 6.38
N PRO A 122 -19.96 -11.89 5.46
CA PRO A 122 -19.76 -11.68 4.04
C PRO A 122 -20.11 -10.26 3.62
N PHE A 123 -19.20 -9.59 2.90
CA PHE A 123 -19.37 -8.26 2.34
C PHE A 123 -19.49 -8.34 0.80
N PRO A 124 -20.66 -8.70 0.23
CA PRO A 124 -20.80 -9.03 -1.18
C PRO A 124 -20.53 -7.87 -2.15
N HIS A 125 -20.52 -6.64 -1.64
CA HIS A 125 -20.29 -5.43 -2.42
C HIS A 125 -18.82 -5.02 -2.49
N LEU A 126 -17.91 -5.66 -1.74
CA LEU A 126 -16.52 -5.23 -1.61
C LEU A 126 -15.57 -6.00 -2.53
N GLY A 127 -14.71 -5.28 -3.24
CA GLY A 127 -13.58 -5.83 -3.94
C GLY A 127 -12.41 -6.19 -3.03
N PHE A 128 -11.35 -6.75 -3.62
CA PHE A 128 -10.16 -7.28 -2.94
C PHE A 128 -9.41 -6.31 -2.03
N THR A 129 -9.61 -4.99 -2.18
CA THR A 129 -8.99 -3.96 -1.34
C THR A 129 -9.80 -3.64 -0.07
N GLY A 130 -10.96 -4.26 0.14
CA GLY A 130 -11.92 -3.87 1.18
C GLY A 130 -12.78 -2.67 0.80
N PHE A 131 -12.74 -2.28 -0.47
CA PHE A 131 -13.49 -1.16 -1.02
C PHE A 131 -14.00 -1.46 -2.43
N SER A 132 -15.13 -0.84 -2.76
CA SER A 132 -15.62 -0.71 -4.13
C SER A 132 -16.29 0.65 -4.31
N HIS A 133 -16.30 1.15 -5.54
CA HIS A 133 -17.12 2.30 -5.91
C HIS A 133 -18.20 1.86 -6.88
N ARG A 134 -19.32 2.59 -6.91
CA ARG A 134 -20.41 2.30 -7.84
C ARG A 134 -21.04 3.60 -8.34
N PRO A 135 -21.28 3.78 -9.64
CA PRO A 135 -22.03 4.93 -10.14
C PRO A 135 -23.40 5.06 -9.46
N GLN A 136 -23.70 6.24 -8.91
CA GLN A 136 -25.00 6.54 -8.29
C GLN A 136 -26.14 6.50 -9.31
N ASN A 137 -25.87 7.00 -10.51
CA ASN A 137 -26.79 6.97 -11.65
C ASN A 137 -26.20 6.11 -12.77
N ASP A 138 -26.95 5.92 -13.86
CA ASP A 138 -26.49 5.19 -15.04
C ASP A 138 -25.16 5.69 -15.60
N ARG A 139 -24.85 6.97 -15.39
CA ARG A 139 -23.58 7.59 -15.75
C ARG A 139 -22.91 8.25 -14.56
N ALA A 140 -21.60 8.04 -14.44
CA ALA A 140 -20.74 8.78 -13.52
C ALA A 140 -19.32 8.88 -14.10
N THR A 141 -18.62 9.98 -13.78
CA THR A 141 -17.26 10.24 -14.28
C THR A 141 -16.32 10.50 -13.12
N THR A 142 -15.22 9.75 -13.06
CA THR A 142 -14.10 10.05 -12.17
C THR A 142 -13.04 10.82 -12.93
N ILE A 143 -12.46 11.84 -12.30
CA ILE A 143 -11.45 12.70 -12.91
C ILE A 143 -10.20 12.64 -12.04
N GLN A 144 -9.10 12.20 -12.64
CA GLN A 144 -7.85 11.92 -11.95
C GLN A 144 -6.72 12.65 -12.66
N GLN A 145 -5.83 13.28 -11.89
CA GLN A 145 -4.71 14.04 -12.44
C GLN A 145 -3.44 13.80 -11.62
N ILE A 146 -2.29 13.84 -12.28
CA ILE A 146 -1.00 13.90 -11.61
C ILE A 146 -0.97 15.18 -10.76
N GLY A 147 -0.72 15.02 -9.47
CA GLY A 147 -0.55 16.15 -8.56
C GLY A 147 0.87 16.67 -8.62
N PRO A 148 1.11 17.95 -8.29
CA PRO A 148 2.48 18.41 -8.05
C PRO A 148 3.10 17.52 -6.97
N ARG A 149 4.38 17.16 -7.14
CA ARG A 149 5.11 16.47 -6.07
C ARG A 149 5.00 17.33 -4.83
N THR A 150 4.28 16.84 -3.83
CA THR A 150 4.00 17.61 -2.63
C THR A 150 5.35 17.88 -1.97
N PRO A 151 5.86 19.15 -1.93
CA PRO A 151 7.03 19.47 -1.16
C PRO A 151 6.79 18.93 0.24
N ILE A 152 7.77 18.25 0.81
CA ILE A 152 7.58 17.72 2.15
C ILE A 152 7.70 18.92 3.08
N TYR A 153 6.58 19.61 3.34
CA TYR A 153 6.58 20.91 4.03
C TYR A 153 7.04 20.80 5.49
N ASP A 154 7.23 19.58 6.01
CA ASP A 154 7.76 19.29 7.34
C ASP A 154 9.20 18.72 7.32
N VAL A 155 9.84 18.61 6.13
CA VAL A 155 11.26 18.27 6.00
C VAL A 155 12.13 19.33 6.67
N ARG A 156 11.76 20.61 6.62
CA ARG A 156 12.51 21.65 7.34
C ARG A 156 12.45 21.46 8.86
N ARG A 157 11.31 21.02 9.40
CA ARG A 157 11.17 20.70 10.82
C ARG A 157 11.96 19.46 11.18
N TYR A 158 11.87 18.40 10.39
CA TYR A 158 12.70 17.20 10.58
C TYR A 158 14.19 17.52 10.47
N GLN A 159 14.62 18.28 9.46
CA GLN A 159 16.00 18.75 9.29
C GLN A 159 16.45 19.57 10.50
N SER A 160 15.59 20.42 11.06
CA SER A 160 15.86 21.15 12.31
C SER A 160 16.05 20.19 13.50
N ILE A 161 15.20 19.17 13.63
CA ILE A 161 15.31 18.14 14.67
C ILE A 161 16.58 17.30 14.48
N GLN A 162 16.90 16.90 13.25
CA GLN A 162 18.07 16.13 12.88
C GLN A 162 19.36 16.91 13.11
N LYS A 163 19.40 18.20 12.76
CA LYS A 163 20.53 19.09 13.07
C LYS A 163 20.87 19.07 14.56
N ASN A 164 19.85 18.95 15.40
CA ASN A 164 19.99 18.83 16.86
C ASN A 164 20.11 17.37 17.36
N ASN A 165 19.98 16.36 16.48
CA ASN A 165 20.04 14.94 16.79
C ASN A 165 20.71 14.17 15.63
N PRO A 166 22.05 14.22 15.49
CA PRO A 166 22.76 13.70 14.31
C PRO A 166 22.64 12.18 14.09
N SER A 167 22.19 11.43 15.10
CA SER A 167 21.92 9.99 14.98
C SER A 167 20.65 9.66 14.19
N LEU A 168 19.81 10.66 13.90
CA LEU A 168 18.67 10.48 13.01
C LEU A 168 19.15 10.42 11.53
N PRO A 169 18.64 9.49 10.72
CA PRO A 169 18.99 9.35 9.31
C PRO A 169 18.56 10.60 8.54
N ALA A 170 19.40 10.99 7.58
CA ALA A 170 19.11 12.13 6.70
C ALA A 170 17.97 11.77 5.77
N ILE A 171 16.94 12.62 5.74
CA ILE A 171 15.97 12.60 4.66
C ILE A 171 16.66 13.28 3.47
N PRO A 172 16.98 12.58 2.35
CA PRO A 172 17.41 13.24 1.14
C PRO A 172 16.47 14.38 0.78
N GLU A 173 17.04 15.49 0.33
CA GLU A 173 16.30 16.64 -0.16
C GLU A 173 15.43 16.20 -1.34
N THR A 174 14.18 15.81 -1.08
CA THR A 174 13.20 15.59 -2.15
C THR A 174 12.54 16.91 -2.54
N GLY A 175 13.31 18.00 -2.50
CA GLY A 175 12.94 19.17 -3.26
C GLY A 175 12.88 18.79 -4.73
N ALA A 176 12.04 19.49 -5.49
CA ALA A 176 12.28 19.58 -6.91
C ALA A 176 13.75 19.93 -7.14
N PRO A 177 14.51 19.23 -7.99
CA PRO A 177 15.71 19.81 -8.56
C PRO A 177 15.37 21.22 -9.09
N ALA A 178 16.23 22.21 -8.85
CA ALA A 178 16.04 23.52 -9.44
C ALA A 178 16.04 23.39 -10.97
N GLY A 179 14.92 23.75 -11.61
CA GLY A 179 14.73 23.56 -13.06
C GLY A 179 14.09 22.23 -13.48
N ALA A 180 13.63 21.39 -12.54
CA ALA A 180 12.83 20.22 -12.88
C ALA A 180 11.57 20.63 -13.65
N LYS A 181 11.54 20.29 -14.95
CA LYS A 181 10.34 20.38 -15.77
C LYS A 181 9.44 19.21 -15.37
N TYR A 182 8.61 19.43 -14.37
CA TYR A 182 7.59 18.44 -14.00
C TYR A 182 6.69 18.17 -15.21
N GLY A 183 6.75 16.94 -15.73
CA GLY A 183 6.19 16.58 -17.06
C GLY A 183 7.24 16.46 -18.15
N THR A 184 8.35 15.79 -17.86
CA THR A 184 9.25 15.29 -18.89
C THR A 184 9.52 13.83 -18.57
N ASP A 185 9.05 12.96 -19.47
CA ASP A 185 9.29 11.52 -19.62
C ASP A 185 9.63 10.74 -18.34
N GLY A 186 8.63 9.99 -17.86
CA GLY A 186 8.77 9.02 -16.76
C GLY A 186 7.66 9.07 -15.71
N GLU A 187 6.98 10.20 -15.53
CA GLU A 187 5.90 10.34 -14.52
C GLU A 187 4.48 10.23 -15.13
N SER A 188 4.37 10.35 -16.46
CA SER A 188 3.08 10.37 -17.16
C SER A 188 2.50 8.98 -17.35
N TRP A 189 1.19 8.87 -17.16
CA TRP A 189 0.48 7.60 -17.25
C TRP A 189 0.41 7.14 -18.70
N LYS A 190 0.80 5.89 -18.93
CA LYS A 190 0.72 5.18 -20.21
C LYS A 190 -0.26 4.00 -20.15
N ARG A 191 -0.66 3.58 -18.94
CA ARG A 191 -1.60 2.47 -18.71
C ARG A 191 -2.66 2.86 -17.70
N VAL A 192 -3.92 2.55 -18.02
CA VAL A 192 -5.07 2.68 -17.12
C VAL A 192 -5.76 1.32 -17.04
N GLN A 193 -5.85 0.75 -15.84
CA GLN A 193 -6.51 -0.53 -15.61
C GLN A 193 -7.73 -0.34 -14.71
N LEU A 194 -8.86 -0.88 -15.11
CA LEU A 194 -10.05 -1.03 -14.29
C LEU A 194 -10.21 -2.48 -13.87
N ILE A 195 -10.60 -2.70 -12.62
CA ILE A 195 -11.06 -4.00 -12.12
C ILE A 195 -12.51 -3.82 -11.71
N VAL A 196 -13.40 -4.56 -12.37
CA VAL A 196 -14.84 -4.31 -12.34
C VAL A 196 -15.62 -5.61 -12.17
N ARG A 197 -16.77 -5.52 -11.51
CA ARG A 197 -17.73 -6.60 -11.33
C ARG A 197 -19.11 -6.16 -11.83
N PRO A 198 -19.97 -7.10 -12.24
CA PRO A 198 -21.30 -6.76 -12.71
C PRO A 198 -22.10 -6.10 -11.58
N GLY A 199 -22.85 -5.05 -11.95
CA GLY A 199 -23.81 -4.39 -11.07
C GLY A 199 -25.22 -4.87 -11.39
N GLU A 200 -26.11 -3.91 -11.66
CA GLU A 200 -27.46 -4.20 -12.19
C GLU A 200 -27.40 -4.64 -13.65
N SER A 201 -26.50 -4.05 -14.44
CA SER A 201 -26.26 -4.45 -15.82
C SER A 201 -25.14 -5.50 -15.89
N ARG A 202 -25.33 -6.47 -16.79
CA ARG A 202 -24.26 -7.39 -17.22
C ARG A 202 -23.40 -6.79 -18.33
N GLU A 203 -23.80 -5.67 -18.92
CA GLU A 203 -23.02 -4.94 -19.91
C GLU A 203 -22.59 -3.59 -19.33
N ILE A 204 -21.30 -3.32 -19.42
CA ILE A 204 -20.70 -2.09 -18.91
C ILE A 204 -19.94 -1.41 -20.05
N LYS A 205 -19.95 -0.08 -20.05
CA LYS A 205 -19.12 0.71 -20.97
C LYS A 205 -18.26 1.65 -20.14
N ALA A 206 -16.98 1.69 -20.47
CA ALA A 206 -16.02 2.63 -19.91
C ALA A 206 -15.54 3.53 -21.05
N GLN A 207 -15.68 4.83 -20.89
CA GLN A 207 -15.20 5.85 -21.83
C GLN A 207 -14.11 6.65 -21.16
N LEU A 208 -12.91 6.59 -21.72
CA LEU A 208 -11.72 7.26 -21.23
C LEU A 208 -11.43 8.47 -22.11
N SER A 209 -11.37 9.66 -21.52
CA SER A 209 -10.69 10.81 -22.10
C SER A 209 -9.37 11.02 -21.37
N TYR A 210 -8.30 11.32 -22.08
CA TYR A 210 -6.99 11.57 -21.51
C TYR A 210 -6.37 12.84 -22.08
N ARG A 211 -5.54 13.50 -21.27
CA ARG A 211 -4.82 14.72 -21.65
C ARG A 211 -3.32 14.51 -21.57
N MET A 212 -2.68 14.69 -22.71
CA MET A 212 -1.24 14.55 -22.92
C MET A 212 -0.47 15.73 -22.34
N GLU A 213 0.85 15.61 -22.27
CA GLU A 213 1.74 16.64 -21.70
C GLU A 213 1.73 17.95 -22.50
N ASP A 214 1.58 17.87 -23.82
CA ASP A 214 1.45 19.00 -24.74
C ASP A 214 0.05 19.67 -24.70
N GLY A 215 -0.86 19.13 -23.89
CA GLY A 215 -2.23 19.60 -23.75
C GLY A 215 -3.22 18.99 -24.74
N ALA A 216 -2.76 18.18 -25.70
CA ALA A 216 -3.64 17.46 -26.61
C ALA A 216 -4.53 16.46 -25.84
N THR A 217 -5.72 16.21 -26.36
CA THR A 217 -6.67 15.26 -25.77
C THR A 217 -6.94 14.10 -26.72
N GLY A 218 -7.08 12.92 -26.15
CA GLY A 218 -7.51 11.72 -26.85
C GLY A 218 -8.66 11.03 -26.11
N HIS A 219 -9.27 10.06 -26.79
CA HIS A 219 -10.41 9.31 -26.29
C HIS A 219 -10.27 7.85 -26.64
N ASP A 220 -10.68 6.98 -25.73
CA ASP A 220 -10.80 5.55 -25.93
C ASP A 220 -12.07 5.04 -25.24
N ALA A 221 -12.56 3.88 -25.64
CA ALA A 221 -13.72 3.26 -25.03
C ALA A 221 -13.63 1.74 -25.08
N ALA A 222 -14.08 1.11 -24.00
CA ALA A 222 -14.19 -0.33 -23.91
C ALA A 222 -15.58 -0.71 -23.40
N SER A 223 -16.08 -1.85 -23.86
CA SER A 223 -17.31 -2.45 -23.36
C SER A 223 -17.01 -3.87 -22.90
N LEU A 224 -17.65 -4.30 -21.83
CA LEU A 224 -17.47 -5.63 -21.27
C LEU A 224 -18.83 -6.23 -20.94
N ARG A 225 -19.00 -7.51 -21.28
CA ARG A 225 -20.19 -8.29 -20.98
C ARG A 225 -19.83 -9.42 -20.04
N PHE A 226 -20.41 -9.40 -18.85
CA PHE A 226 -20.22 -10.43 -17.83
C PHE A 226 -21.06 -11.67 -18.13
N VAL A 227 -20.41 -12.83 -18.16
CA VAL A 227 -21.07 -14.14 -18.29
C VAL A 227 -21.46 -14.67 -16.90
N ASP A 228 -20.59 -14.43 -15.90
CA ASP A 228 -20.74 -14.81 -14.50
C ASP A 228 -20.67 -13.57 -13.57
N SER A 229 -20.66 -13.80 -12.26
CA SER A 229 -20.50 -12.77 -11.23
C SER A 229 -19.06 -12.37 -10.95
N GLY A 230 -18.10 -12.97 -11.66
CA GLY A 230 -16.67 -12.76 -11.45
C GLY A 230 -16.24 -11.35 -11.81
N CYS A 231 -15.13 -10.92 -11.23
CA CYS A 231 -14.51 -9.67 -11.66
C CYS A 231 -13.78 -9.86 -13.00
N GLN A 232 -13.69 -8.80 -13.78
CA GLN A 232 -12.88 -8.74 -15.00
C GLN A 232 -12.10 -7.44 -15.01
N SER A 233 -11.11 -7.33 -15.91
CA SER A 233 -10.35 -6.10 -16.09
C SER A 233 -10.53 -5.50 -17.48
N ILE A 234 -10.48 -4.16 -17.53
CA ILE A 234 -10.39 -3.38 -18.77
C ILE A 234 -9.07 -2.63 -18.68
N SER A 235 -8.25 -2.71 -19.72
CA SER A 235 -6.96 -2.01 -19.78
C SER A 235 -6.92 -1.10 -21.00
N PHE A 236 -6.50 0.14 -20.79
CA PHE A 236 -6.23 1.13 -21.83
C PHE A 236 -4.74 1.41 -21.90
N SER A 237 -4.17 1.37 -23.09
CA SER A 237 -2.82 1.86 -23.37
C SER A 237 -2.95 3.24 -24.01
N ILE A 238 -2.40 4.25 -23.35
CA ILE A 238 -2.56 5.65 -23.76
C ILE A 238 -1.18 6.30 -23.98
N PRO A 239 -1.10 7.32 -24.85
CA PRO A 239 0.07 8.19 -24.87
C PRO A 239 0.33 8.79 -23.48
N ALA A 240 1.57 9.21 -23.23
CA ALA A 240 1.98 9.84 -21.97
C ALA A 240 1.00 10.95 -21.56
N SER A 241 0.20 10.68 -20.53
CA SER A 241 -0.92 11.51 -20.13
C SER A 241 -0.87 11.90 -18.66
N ARG A 242 -1.29 13.13 -18.36
CA ARG A 242 -1.25 13.68 -16.99
C ARG A 242 -2.61 13.74 -16.33
N ARG A 243 -3.67 13.50 -17.09
CA ARG A 243 -5.05 13.53 -16.63
C ARG A 243 -5.86 12.49 -17.38
N ILE A 244 -6.78 11.86 -16.65
CA ILE A 244 -7.82 11.00 -17.20
C ILE A 244 -9.18 11.40 -16.65
N ASP A 245 -10.18 11.32 -17.51
CA ASP A 245 -11.59 11.50 -17.21
C ASP A 245 -12.29 10.21 -17.65
N LEU A 246 -12.76 9.40 -16.70
CA LEU A 246 -13.23 8.06 -16.96
C LEU A 246 -14.71 7.94 -16.59
N SER A 247 -15.54 7.79 -17.61
CA SER A 247 -16.99 7.72 -17.51
C SER A 247 -17.47 6.27 -17.63
N PHE A 248 -18.47 5.91 -16.83
CA PHE A 248 -19.02 4.56 -16.77
C PHE A 248 -20.51 4.55 -17.15
N GLU A 249 -20.93 3.51 -17.87
CA GLU A 249 -22.34 3.15 -18.09
C GLU A 249 -22.63 1.75 -17.52
N GLY A 250 -23.87 1.51 -17.06
CA GLY A 250 -24.33 0.21 -16.57
C GLY A 250 -24.14 -0.05 -15.06
N ARG A 251 -23.71 0.97 -14.30
CA ARG A 251 -23.54 0.95 -12.84
C ARG A 251 -22.73 -0.24 -12.28
N PRO A 252 -21.52 -0.55 -12.81
CA PRO A 252 -20.68 -1.61 -12.28
C PRO A 252 -20.23 -1.33 -10.85
N TYR A 253 -19.84 -2.40 -10.14
CA TYR A 253 -18.91 -2.24 -9.04
C TYR A 253 -17.50 -2.07 -9.61
N ILE A 254 -16.80 -1.03 -9.17
CA ILE A 254 -15.40 -0.77 -9.50
C ILE A 254 -14.56 -1.08 -8.27
N ASP A 255 -13.85 -2.20 -8.33
CA ASP A 255 -12.99 -2.72 -7.26
C ASP A 255 -11.58 -2.12 -7.29
N GLY A 256 -11.17 -1.60 -8.46
CA GLY A 256 -9.88 -0.94 -8.65
C GLY A 256 -9.83 -0.07 -9.90
N LEU A 257 -9.08 1.02 -9.80
CA LEU A 257 -8.60 1.83 -10.93
C LEU A 257 -7.11 2.03 -10.70
N ALA A 258 -6.27 1.42 -11.52
CA ALA A 258 -4.83 1.63 -11.48
C ALA A 258 -4.40 2.57 -12.60
N VAL A 259 -3.49 3.49 -12.29
CA VAL A 259 -2.80 4.31 -13.29
C VAL A 259 -1.29 4.12 -13.17
N GLU A 260 -0.69 3.87 -14.31
CA GLU A 260 0.65 3.30 -14.40
C GLU A 260 1.41 3.93 -15.58
N THR A 261 2.73 4.04 -15.44
CA THR A 261 3.63 4.52 -16.51
C THR A 261 4.07 3.32 -17.38
N GLY A 262 5.08 3.51 -18.23
CA GLY A 262 5.61 2.45 -19.10
C GLY A 262 6.37 1.34 -18.36
N GLY A 263 6.97 1.63 -17.20
CA GLY A 263 7.76 0.67 -16.42
C GLY A 263 8.29 1.28 -15.13
N GLY A 264 8.74 0.44 -14.19
CA GLY A 264 9.24 0.86 -12.89
C GLY A 264 8.39 0.36 -11.73
N VAL A 265 8.41 1.06 -10.59
CA VAL A 265 7.62 0.68 -9.40
C VAL A 265 6.32 1.46 -9.31
N SER A 266 5.20 0.72 -9.38
CA SER A 266 3.84 1.19 -9.13
C SER A 266 3.49 0.94 -7.65
N PHE A 267 2.97 1.95 -6.95
CA PHE A 267 2.78 1.87 -5.49
C PHE A 267 1.38 2.29 -5.03
N SER A 268 0.58 1.31 -4.65
CA SER A 268 -0.79 1.49 -4.15
C SER A 268 -0.81 1.58 -2.63
N SER A 269 -1.40 2.64 -2.08
CA SER A 269 -1.63 2.79 -0.63
C SER A 269 -3.12 2.68 -0.30
N ILE A 270 -3.47 1.71 0.54
CA ILE A 270 -4.84 1.40 0.95
C ILE A 270 -4.99 1.58 2.46
N VAL A 271 -5.66 2.68 2.85
CA VAL A 271 -5.85 3.05 4.25
C VAL A 271 -7.19 2.56 4.78
N MET A 272 -7.15 1.67 5.78
CA MET A 272 -8.28 1.06 6.48
C MET A 272 -8.36 1.56 7.93
N ARG A 273 -8.80 2.81 8.10
CA ARG A 273 -8.81 3.50 9.39
C ARG A 273 -9.61 2.75 10.46
N GLY A 274 -8.91 2.36 11.53
CA GLY A 274 -9.47 1.76 12.74
C GLY A 274 -10.02 0.35 12.57
N LEU A 275 -9.71 -0.30 11.45
CA LEU A 275 -10.13 -1.67 11.17
C LEU A 275 -9.00 -2.64 11.56
N HIS A 276 -9.36 -3.91 11.70
CA HIS A 276 -8.39 -5.00 11.71
C HIS A 276 -8.09 -5.43 10.28
N GLN A 277 -6.86 -5.85 9.99
CA GLN A 277 -6.52 -6.36 8.65
C GLN A 277 -7.34 -7.60 8.26
N ALA A 278 -7.65 -8.44 9.25
CA ALA A 278 -8.40 -9.67 9.06
C ALA A 278 -9.84 -9.46 8.58
N TRP A 279 -10.39 -8.25 8.69
CA TRP A 279 -11.76 -7.99 8.23
C TRP A 279 -11.89 -8.09 6.70
N LEU A 280 -10.78 -8.09 5.97
CA LEU A 280 -10.75 -8.48 4.56
C LEU A 280 -11.28 -9.92 4.33
N LEU A 281 -11.29 -10.78 5.36
CA LEU A 281 -11.87 -12.12 5.28
C LEU A 281 -13.35 -12.12 4.92
N GLY A 282 -14.08 -11.05 5.23
CA GLY A 282 -15.49 -10.91 4.87
C GLY A 282 -15.70 -10.76 3.36
N ILE A 283 -14.67 -10.43 2.57
CA ILE A 283 -14.79 -10.36 1.11
C ILE A 283 -14.98 -11.78 0.56
N PRO A 284 -16.01 -12.05 -0.26
CA PRO A 284 -16.22 -13.36 -0.87
C PRO A 284 -14.99 -13.87 -1.63
N GLU A 285 -14.73 -15.19 -1.56
CA GLU A 285 -13.51 -15.80 -2.10
C GLU A 285 -13.28 -15.50 -3.58
N GLU A 286 -14.33 -15.59 -4.39
CA GLU A 286 -14.26 -15.31 -5.82
C GLU A 286 -13.80 -13.88 -6.09
N GLN A 287 -14.36 -12.90 -5.38
CA GLN A 287 -14.07 -11.48 -5.56
C GLN A 287 -12.65 -11.13 -5.09
N PHE A 288 -12.27 -11.66 -3.93
CA PHE A 288 -10.92 -11.49 -3.37
C PHE A 288 -9.88 -12.07 -4.32
N ALA A 289 -10.02 -13.35 -4.68
CA ALA A 289 -9.05 -14.04 -5.53
C ALA A 289 -9.00 -13.43 -6.94
N CYS A 290 -10.14 -13.00 -7.48
CA CYS A 290 -10.18 -12.34 -8.77
C CYS A 290 -9.42 -11.01 -8.74
N GLY A 291 -9.67 -10.13 -7.77
CA GLY A 291 -9.00 -8.82 -7.71
C GLY A 291 -7.48 -8.94 -7.59
N TYR A 292 -6.98 -9.85 -6.75
CA TYR A 292 -5.53 -10.13 -6.65
C TYR A 292 -4.95 -10.70 -7.95
N ARG A 293 -5.67 -11.56 -8.68
CA ARG A 293 -5.23 -12.07 -9.99
C ARG A 293 -5.23 -10.99 -11.08
N GLN A 294 -6.22 -10.10 -11.09
CA GLN A 294 -6.30 -9.01 -12.07
C GLN A 294 -5.27 -7.92 -11.80
N TYR A 295 -5.03 -7.57 -10.53
CA TYR A 295 -4.04 -6.56 -10.16
C TYR A 295 -2.60 -7.11 -10.16
N ASP A 296 -2.41 -8.40 -9.86
CA ASP A 296 -1.13 -9.12 -9.93
C ASP A 296 0.02 -8.38 -9.22
N PRO A 297 -0.06 -8.17 -7.89
CA PRO A 297 1.00 -7.47 -7.14
C PRO A 297 2.26 -8.34 -6.97
N ASP A 298 3.44 -7.71 -6.98
CA ASP A 298 4.72 -8.37 -6.65
C ASP A 298 5.01 -8.38 -5.14
N LEU A 299 4.53 -7.35 -4.43
CA LEU A 299 4.66 -7.23 -2.98
C LEU A 299 3.37 -6.73 -2.35
N VAL A 300 2.89 -7.43 -1.33
CA VAL A 300 1.79 -6.98 -0.47
C VAL A 300 2.32 -6.69 0.93
N ILE A 301 2.12 -5.46 1.41
CA ILE A 301 2.55 -5.01 2.73
C ILE A 301 1.32 -4.81 3.62
N PHE A 302 1.36 -5.34 4.85
CA PHE A 302 0.33 -5.10 5.87
C PHE A 302 0.94 -4.40 7.07
N GLN A 303 0.51 -3.17 7.33
CA GLN A 303 0.83 -2.42 8.55
C GLN A 303 -0.41 -2.34 9.45
N PHE A 304 -0.49 -3.22 10.43
CA PHE A 304 -1.62 -3.31 11.38
C PHE A 304 -1.13 -3.81 12.74
N GLY A 305 -2.04 -3.90 13.70
CA GLY A 305 -1.78 -4.41 15.04
C GLY A 305 -2.10 -3.40 16.14
N ILE A 306 -2.21 -2.10 15.81
CA ILE A 306 -2.59 -1.06 16.77
C ILE A 306 -4.04 -1.27 17.22
N ASN A 307 -4.97 -1.43 16.28
CA ASN A 307 -6.39 -1.62 16.62
C ASN A 307 -6.64 -3.00 17.22
N GLU A 308 -6.00 -4.03 16.67
CA GLU A 308 -6.07 -5.40 17.20
C GLU A 308 -5.59 -5.46 18.65
N SER A 309 -4.50 -4.75 19.00
CA SER A 309 -4.03 -4.68 20.38
C SER A 309 -5.06 -4.04 21.32
N GLN A 310 -5.80 -3.03 20.85
CA GLN A 310 -6.87 -2.41 21.63
C GLN A 310 -8.04 -3.36 21.86
N THR A 311 -8.54 -3.97 20.78
CA THR A 311 -9.67 -4.89 20.82
C THR A 311 -9.36 -6.09 21.71
N MET A 312 -8.14 -6.62 21.63
CA MET A 312 -7.66 -7.72 22.46
C MET A 312 -7.50 -7.31 23.92
N HIS A 313 -7.00 -6.10 24.20
CA HIS A 313 -6.87 -5.60 25.58
C HIS A 313 -8.21 -5.52 26.31
N TYR A 314 -9.27 -5.10 25.60
CA TYR A 314 -10.61 -4.99 26.17
C TYR A 314 -11.48 -6.25 25.96
N ALA A 315 -10.93 -7.32 25.37
CA ALA A 315 -11.66 -8.54 25.02
C ALA A 315 -13.00 -8.26 24.29
N VAL A 316 -13.01 -7.25 23.42
CA VAL A 316 -14.23 -6.81 22.73
C VAL A 316 -14.79 -7.97 21.92
N GLN A 317 -16.03 -8.34 22.21
CA GLN A 317 -16.73 -9.47 21.57
C GLN A 317 -15.95 -10.80 21.63
N GLY A 318 -15.17 -11.01 22.70
CA GLY A 318 -14.41 -12.24 22.87
C GLY A 318 -13.17 -12.36 21.98
N PHE A 319 -12.73 -11.28 21.32
CA PHE A 319 -11.53 -11.27 20.50
C PHE A 319 -10.30 -11.69 21.31
N SER A 320 -9.67 -12.79 20.89
CA SER A 320 -8.59 -13.46 21.60
C SER A 320 -7.31 -13.59 20.75
N PRO A 321 -6.15 -13.89 21.37
CA PRO A 321 -4.93 -14.26 20.66
C PRO A 321 -5.13 -15.36 19.60
N GLU A 322 -5.90 -16.40 19.94
CA GLU A 322 -6.14 -17.56 19.08
C GLU A 322 -7.00 -17.20 17.88
N ILE A 323 -8.05 -16.38 18.09
CA ILE A 323 -8.88 -15.85 17.01
C ILE A 323 -8.02 -15.00 16.07
N TYR A 324 -7.19 -14.12 16.62
CA TYR A 324 -6.32 -13.26 15.82
C TYR A 324 -5.33 -14.07 14.97
N GLU A 325 -4.63 -15.02 15.59
CA GLU A 325 -3.67 -15.88 14.88
C GLU A 325 -4.34 -16.67 13.74
N ASN A 326 -5.50 -17.28 14.02
CA ASN A 326 -6.26 -18.02 13.01
C ASN A 326 -6.71 -17.11 11.84
N GLN A 327 -7.21 -15.92 12.16
CA GLN A 327 -7.62 -14.93 11.17
C GLN A 327 -6.44 -14.49 10.28
N LEU A 328 -5.27 -14.21 10.86
CA LEU A 328 -4.08 -13.86 10.09
C LEU A 328 -3.68 -14.98 9.13
N ARG A 329 -3.62 -16.22 9.63
CA ARG A 329 -3.26 -17.39 8.82
C ARG A 329 -4.22 -17.57 7.65
N GLN A 330 -5.53 -17.46 7.89
CA GLN A 330 -6.54 -17.53 6.83
C GLN A 330 -6.36 -16.42 5.79
N LEU A 331 -6.18 -15.18 6.22
CA LEU A 331 -6.02 -14.05 5.29
C LEU A 331 -4.79 -14.24 4.40
N TYR A 332 -3.63 -14.54 4.99
CA TYR A 332 -2.40 -14.72 4.22
C TYR A 332 -2.44 -15.95 3.33
N ALA A 333 -3.09 -17.05 3.76
CA ALA A 333 -3.30 -18.22 2.92
C ALA A 333 -4.19 -17.90 1.69
N ARG A 334 -5.23 -17.06 1.85
CA ARG A 334 -6.04 -16.58 0.72
C ARG A 334 -5.20 -15.77 -0.27
N ILE A 335 -4.34 -14.87 0.22
CA ILE A 335 -3.45 -14.06 -0.63
C ILE A 335 -2.44 -14.94 -1.36
N GLN A 336 -1.76 -15.87 -0.68
CA GLN A 336 -0.79 -16.78 -1.30
C GLN A 336 -1.43 -17.68 -2.36
N ARG A 337 -2.70 -18.10 -2.18
CA ARG A 337 -3.44 -18.84 -3.21
C ARG A 337 -3.83 -17.97 -4.41
N ALA A 338 -4.27 -16.74 -4.16
CA ALA A 338 -4.74 -15.83 -5.20
C ALA A 338 -3.60 -15.18 -6.02
N ALA A 339 -2.47 -14.89 -5.37
CA ALA A 339 -1.30 -14.24 -5.96
C ALA A 339 -0.02 -15.00 -5.56
N PRO A 340 0.22 -16.20 -6.10
CA PRO A 340 1.33 -17.07 -5.68
C PRO A 340 2.73 -16.52 -5.99
N ARG A 341 2.82 -15.48 -6.82
CA ARG A 341 4.07 -14.76 -7.11
C ARG A 341 4.31 -13.57 -6.19
N ALA A 342 3.27 -13.10 -5.50
CA ALA A 342 3.38 -11.98 -4.57
C ALA A 342 4.17 -12.39 -3.33
N SER A 343 5.19 -11.61 -3.00
CA SER A 343 5.80 -11.68 -1.68
C SER A 343 4.92 -10.93 -0.67
N ILE A 344 4.93 -11.34 0.60
CA ILE A 344 4.15 -10.67 1.65
C ILE A 344 5.10 -10.19 2.74
N LEU A 345 4.93 -8.94 3.14
CA LEU A 345 5.61 -8.31 4.27
C LEU A 345 4.59 -7.85 5.31
N ILE A 346 4.79 -8.27 6.55
CA ILE A 346 4.10 -7.71 7.70
C ILE A 346 4.98 -6.59 8.27
N LEU A 347 4.50 -5.36 8.24
CA LEU A 347 5.06 -4.27 9.02
C LEU A 347 4.37 -4.27 10.38
N GLY A 348 4.99 -4.93 11.36
CA GLY A 348 4.45 -5.03 12.70
C GLY A 348 4.28 -3.66 13.36
N PRO A 349 3.35 -3.54 14.31
CA PRO A 349 3.03 -2.26 14.88
C PRO A 349 4.22 -1.75 15.68
N TRP A 350 4.47 -0.45 15.62
CA TRP A 350 5.31 0.19 16.62
C TRP A 350 4.55 0.37 17.92
N GLU A 351 5.30 0.61 18.99
CA GLU A 351 4.74 0.81 20.31
C GLU A 351 3.66 1.90 20.32
N ARG A 352 2.66 1.70 21.18
CA ARG A 352 1.64 2.70 21.51
C ARG A 352 1.38 2.73 23.01
N LEU A 353 1.08 3.92 23.55
CA LEU A 353 0.61 4.05 24.93
C LEU A 353 -0.89 4.28 25.04
N LEU A 354 -1.52 3.63 26.01
CA LEU A 354 -2.88 3.89 26.45
C LEU A 354 -2.86 5.06 27.44
N LYS A 355 -3.73 6.06 27.25
CA LYS A 355 -3.98 7.07 28.29
C LYS A 355 -5.11 6.58 29.20
N GLN A 356 -4.78 6.18 30.42
CA GLN A 356 -5.75 5.79 31.45
C GLN A 356 -5.55 6.66 32.69
N ASN A 357 -6.64 7.27 33.18
CA ASN A 357 -6.60 8.17 34.36
C ASN A 357 -5.54 9.28 34.27
N GLY A 358 -5.30 9.81 33.07
CA GLY A 358 -4.30 10.86 32.83
C GLY A 358 -2.85 10.35 32.69
N VAL A 359 -2.59 9.06 32.89
CA VAL A 359 -1.26 8.44 32.80
C VAL A 359 -1.15 7.61 31.53
N TYR A 360 0.01 7.69 30.87
CA TYR A 360 0.32 6.85 29.70
C TYR A 360 1.00 5.55 30.12
N GLN A 361 0.37 4.42 29.78
CA GLN A 361 0.83 3.07 30.11
C GLN A 361 0.88 2.16 28.87
N THR A 362 1.64 1.08 28.95
CA THR A 362 1.79 0.10 27.86
C THR A 362 0.54 -0.77 27.71
N TYR A 363 0.25 -1.22 26.49
CA TYR A 363 -0.74 -2.27 26.24
C TYR A 363 -0.06 -3.63 26.34
N GLU A 364 -0.44 -4.49 27.29
CA GLU A 364 0.07 -5.87 27.33
C GLU A 364 -0.27 -6.64 26.04
N ALA A 365 -1.49 -6.44 25.52
CA ALA A 365 -1.94 -7.02 24.27
C ALA A 365 -1.10 -6.62 23.04
N HIS A 366 -0.36 -5.50 23.11
CA HIS A 366 0.52 -5.08 22.02
C HIS A 366 1.70 -6.03 21.83
N ALA A 367 2.29 -6.51 22.93
CA ALA A 367 3.33 -7.53 22.87
C ALA A 367 2.80 -8.84 22.27
N ARG A 368 1.60 -9.26 22.70
CA ARG A 368 0.95 -10.48 22.18
C ARG A 368 0.67 -10.41 20.69
N VAL A 369 0.09 -9.31 20.21
CA VAL A 369 -0.15 -9.08 18.77
C VAL A 369 1.15 -9.17 17.96
N ARG A 370 2.21 -8.52 18.45
CA ARG A 370 3.53 -8.52 17.80
C ARG A 370 4.11 -9.94 17.71
N GLU A 371 4.03 -10.71 18.79
CA GLU A 371 4.50 -12.10 18.82
C GLU A 371 3.73 -13.00 17.87
N ILE A 372 2.40 -12.87 17.81
CA ILE A 372 1.55 -13.60 16.87
C ILE A 372 1.90 -13.26 15.43
N GLN A 373 2.02 -11.98 15.08
CA GLN A 373 2.38 -11.57 13.73
C GLN A 373 3.74 -12.13 13.29
N LYS A 374 4.76 -12.10 14.16
CA LYS A 374 6.07 -12.68 13.85
C LYS A 374 6.02 -14.20 13.67
N ARG A 375 5.29 -14.89 14.55
CA ARG A 375 5.14 -16.34 14.48
C ARG A 375 4.44 -16.76 13.19
N VAL A 376 3.33 -16.10 12.86
CA VAL A 376 2.61 -16.30 11.59
C VAL A 376 3.53 -16.03 10.40
N ALA A 377 4.30 -14.94 10.42
CA ALA A 377 5.25 -14.65 9.36
C ALA A 377 6.29 -15.76 9.20
N ASN A 378 6.91 -16.21 10.29
CA ASN A 378 7.89 -17.28 10.29
C ASN A 378 7.31 -18.59 9.72
N ASP A 379 6.18 -19.02 10.27
CA ASP A 379 5.56 -20.31 9.93
C ASP A 379 5.04 -20.35 8.48
N MET A 380 4.65 -19.20 7.93
CA MET A 380 4.10 -19.11 6.57
C MET A 380 5.12 -18.62 5.54
N GLY A 381 6.38 -18.38 5.94
CA GLY A 381 7.47 -17.90 5.08
C GLY A 381 7.29 -16.46 4.59
N LEU A 382 6.64 -15.60 5.37
CA LEU A 382 6.42 -14.18 5.08
C LEU A 382 7.54 -13.35 5.72
N ALA A 383 7.82 -12.17 5.16
CA ALA A 383 8.76 -11.24 5.79
C ALA A 383 8.06 -10.51 6.93
N TYR A 384 8.82 -10.14 7.97
CA TYR A 384 8.31 -9.32 9.07
C TYR A 384 9.32 -8.23 9.45
N PHE A 385 8.84 -6.99 9.52
CA PHE A 385 9.59 -5.85 10.04
C PHE A 385 9.01 -5.42 11.39
N ASP A 386 9.84 -5.40 12.43
CA ASP A 386 9.42 -5.08 13.78
C ASP A 386 9.41 -3.57 14.04
N GLY A 387 8.24 -2.93 13.91
CA GLY A 387 8.08 -1.52 14.26
C GLY A 387 8.38 -1.19 15.72
N PHE A 388 8.19 -2.12 16.66
CA PHE A 388 8.46 -1.92 18.08
C PHE A 388 9.97 -1.90 18.35
N ILE A 389 10.71 -2.89 17.82
CA ILE A 389 12.18 -2.92 17.96
C ILE A 389 12.79 -1.73 17.23
N PHE A 390 12.25 -1.37 16.07
CA PHE A 390 12.69 -0.19 15.32
C PHE A 390 12.58 1.11 16.15
N LEU A 391 11.44 1.30 16.83
CA LEU A 391 11.26 2.43 17.73
C LEU A 391 11.92 2.23 19.10
N GLU A 392 12.73 1.19 19.31
CA GLU A 392 13.41 0.94 20.58
C GLU A 392 12.42 0.84 21.77
N GLY A 393 11.25 0.24 21.51
CA GLY A 393 10.18 0.02 22.49
C GLY A 393 9.59 1.29 23.09
N THR A 394 9.09 1.19 24.33
CA THR A 394 8.40 2.28 25.03
C THR A 394 9.24 3.53 25.22
N GLU A 395 10.52 3.39 25.54
CA GLU A 395 11.39 4.55 25.73
C GLU A 395 11.69 5.27 24.42
N GLY A 396 11.86 4.53 23.32
CA GLY A 396 12.08 5.17 22.03
C GLY A 396 10.80 5.74 21.44
N LEU A 397 9.61 5.20 21.73
CA LEU A 397 8.34 5.90 21.48
C LEU A 397 8.28 7.25 22.21
N ARG A 398 8.60 7.28 23.51
CA ARG A 398 8.65 8.54 24.28
C ARG A 398 9.66 9.53 23.69
N ARG A 399 10.83 9.05 23.24
CA ARG A 399 11.79 9.88 22.48
C ARG A 399 11.20 10.40 21.17
N ALA A 400 10.51 9.55 20.41
CA ALA A 400 9.91 9.90 19.14
C ALA A 400 8.81 10.96 19.31
N VAL A 401 8.01 10.90 20.37
CA VAL A 401 7.03 11.95 20.73
C VAL A 401 7.74 13.27 21.07
N ARG A 402 8.77 13.24 21.92
CA ARG A 402 9.57 14.46 22.24
C ARG A 402 10.21 15.08 21.00
N ARG A 403 10.59 14.26 20.02
CA ARG A 403 11.14 14.68 18.73
C ARG A 403 10.06 15.06 17.70
N GLY A 404 8.78 14.92 18.01
CA GLY A 404 7.68 15.23 17.10
C GLY A 404 7.55 14.28 15.90
N LEU A 405 8.15 13.08 15.97
CA LEU A 405 7.99 12.01 14.97
C LEU A 405 6.68 11.24 15.19
N ILE A 406 6.28 11.09 16.46
CA ILE A 406 4.97 10.60 16.86
C ILE A 406 4.19 11.76 17.49
N GLN A 407 2.88 11.79 17.27
CA GLN A 407 1.98 12.79 17.81
C GLN A 407 1.82 12.63 19.33
N GLY A 408 1.31 13.66 20.00
CA GLY A 408 1.09 13.66 21.46
C GLY A 408 0.07 12.63 21.96
N ASP A 409 -0.58 11.90 21.05
CA ASP A 409 -1.43 10.75 21.35
C ASP A 409 -0.67 9.43 21.51
N TYR A 410 0.66 9.46 21.35
CA TYR A 410 1.55 8.28 21.46
C TYR A 410 1.18 7.14 20.50
N THR A 411 0.52 7.45 19.39
CA THR A 411 0.01 6.47 18.42
C THR A 411 0.35 6.84 16.99
N HIS A 412 -0.13 8.01 16.55
CA HIS A 412 -0.08 8.39 15.15
C HIS A 412 1.24 9.08 14.82
N THR A 413 1.76 8.83 13.62
CA THR A 413 2.94 9.52 13.14
C THR A 413 2.62 10.94 12.69
N SER A 414 3.61 11.82 12.80
CA SER A 414 3.67 13.00 11.96
C SER A 414 4.21 12.62 10.58
N TYR A 415 4.11 13.51 9.58
CA TYR A 415 4.74 13.28 8.28
C TYR A 415 6.26 13.00 8.40
N PRO A 416 7.04 13.77 9.19
CA PRO A 416 8.42 13.45 9.50
C PRO A 416 8.63 12.03 10.07
N GLY A 417 7.78 11.60 11.00
CA GLY A 417 7.88 10.26 11.57
C GLY A 417 7.59 9.15 10.57
N GLY A 418 6.54 9.32 9.76
CA GLY A 418 6.22 8.40 8.68
C GLY A 418 7.37 8.29 7.66
N HIS A 419 8.03 9.40 7.34
CA HIS A 419 9.19 9.40 6.43
C HIS A 419 10.42 8.72 7.05
N TYR A 420 10.70 8.97 8.33
CA TYR A 420 11.76 8.29 9.06
C TYR A 420 11.55 6.77 9.06
N MET A 421 10.32 6.31 9.30
CA MET A 421 9.96 4.89 9.25
C MET A 421 10.07 4.31 7.83
N ALA A 422 9.60 5.03 6.82
CA ALA A 422 9.72 4.62 5.42
C ALA A 422 11.18 4.46 4.99
N ASP A 423 12.05 5.39 5.37
CA ASP A 423 13.49 5.35 5.03
C ASP A 423 14.17 4.14 5.69
N ALA A 424 13.86 3.84 6.94
CA ALA A 424 14.40 2.68 7.64
C ALA A 424 13.90 1.35 7.06
N LEU A 425 12.59 1.25 6.77
CA LEU A 425 12.02 0.08 6.12
C LEU A 425 12.66 -0.15 4.74
N TYR A 426 12.75 0.90 3.93
CA TYR A 426 13.40 0.84 2.63
C TYR A 426 14.86 0.37 2.74
N ALA A 427 15.63 0.94 3.68
CA ALA A 427 17.02 0.54 3.91
C ALA A 427 17.13 -0.97 4.21
N LYS A 428 16.30 -1.52 5.10
CA LYS A 428 16.32 -2.96 5.40
C LYS A 428 15.90 -3.83 4.24
N LEU A 429 14.90 -3.42 3.46
CA LEU A 429 14.53 -4.15 2.24
C LEU A 429 15.65 -4.15 1.20
N MET A 430 16.39 -3.04 1.08
CA MET A 430 17.51 -2.94 0.15
C MET A 430 18.76 -3.69 0.63
N GLU A 431 19.07 -3.68 1.93
CA GLU A 431 20.14 -4.51 2.52
C GLU A 431 19.87 -6.01 2.26
N ASP A 432 18.64 -6.45 2.48
CA ASP A 432 18.25 -7.84 2.24
C ASP A 432 18.24 -8.19 0.75
N PHE A 433 17.79 -7.28 -0.11
CA PHE A 433 17.89 -7.44 -1.57
C PHE A 433 19.35 -7.62 -2.04
N GLN A 434 20.29 -6.82 -1.52
CA GLN A 434 21.71 -6.98 -1.87
C GLN A 434 22.26 -8.31 -1.36
N THR A 435 21.94 -8.70 -0.12
CA THR A 435 22.36 -10.01 0.41
C THR A 435 21.83 -11.16 -0.45
N TRP A 436 20.58 -11.07 -0.91
CA TRP A 436 19.97 -12.06 -1.80
C TRP A 436 20.64 -12.11 -3.19
N LYS A 437 21.08 -10.97 -3.73
CA LYS A 437 21.85 -10.95 -4.99
C LYS A 437 23.22 -11.60 -4.83
N GLU A 438 23.90 -11.32 -3.72
CA GLU A 438 25.22 -11.87 -3.40
C GLU A 438 25.17 -13.39 -3.20
N SER A 439 24.13 -13.92 -2.56
CA SER A 439 24.00 -15.37 -2.34
C SER A 439 23.68 -16.18 -3.61
N ARG A 440 23.36 -15.51 -4.72
CA ARG A 440 23.09 -16.13 -6.03
C ARG A 440 24.29 -16.08 -6.99
N ARG A 441 25.35 -15.35 -6.64
CA ARG A 441 26.63 -15.32 -7.36
C ARG A 441 27.52 -16.44 -6.84
#